data_AF-A0A8H4ZZD0-F1
#
_entry.id   AF-A0A8H4ZZD0-F1
#
_cell.length_a   1.000
_cell.length_b   1.000
_cell.length_c   1.000
_cell.angle_alpha   90.00
_cell.angle_beta   90.00
_cell.angle_gamma   90.00
#
_symmetry.space_group_name_H-M   'P 1'
#
loop_
_entity.id
_entity.type
_entity.pdbx_description
1 polymer ?
#
loop_
_entity_poly.entity_id
_entity_poly.type
_entity_poly.pdbx_seq_one_letter_code
_entity_poly.pdbx_strand_id
1 'polypeptide(L)'
;MAPVEAEKFLSYEAGPEVEEFANALDDCLSPPLSNEERRERILDLPRKYYENALRRLAQVRPRMMRNGQDDVDMDADDDVANSNPASAELVKRLEREAQTWDLLRRLLPLRYASSDNGQSASKTEQSSVDSGDLFKSFLASDSSARERQAVIQWLQSNASSGPDIDELAHELQQNADRGDIIAHGWLHTRSSIKLRKSVTAWPHLLDRQSPAIATSFHTSDGSPLVTQLDPDAATRQGRKLEPQDEYFERAIWLGCWEHLRRGSSLDTIREWCQERTEMWRAISTSAILLSADDSQEVTDTKPASLALWRRMCFSLSRSGGCDDYERAVYGVLSGDIPSVEKVALTWDDFLFANYNALLRTQLDNYILGQCPADVASNLTQSFPSFDAVQFHGEPRTVDMRLIRALEANPQIKDEANEPNKALQASLISKEIGQHLYQQGLIISSGANQNESTLYRSKPSKLEVNKERFFQSTQHYGLRIVAHIYLLINLMDKLNSKDDSLAPAFSPPEMRRSQQNLIAGYANYLRLAEFHELIPLY
;
A
#
# COMPACT_ATOMS: atom_id res chain seq x y z
N MET A 1 40.95 -29.07 -16.94
CA MET A 1 39.97 -28.04 -16.58
C MET A 1 39.27 -28.51 -15.31
N ALA A 2 39.77 -28.03 -14.17
CA ALA A 2 39.12 -28.26 -12.89
C ALA A 2 37.86 -27.37 -12.81
N PRO A 3 36.76 -27.84 -12.21
CA PRO A 3 35.61 -27.00 -11.95
C PRO A 3 35.98 -25.96 -10.89
N VAL A 4 35.73 -24.70 -11.21
CA VAL A 4 35.86 -23.56 -10.32
C VAL A 4 34.95 -23.78 -9.12
N GLU A 5 35.54 -23.85 -7.93
CA GLU A 5 34.86 -23.84 -6.64
C GLU A 5 34.06 -22.53 -6.51
N ALA A 6 32.76 -22.57 -6.74
CA ALA A 6 31.87 -21.41 -6.66
C ALA A 6 30.77 -21.56 -5.58
N GLU A 7 31.00 -22.35 -4.52
CA GLU A 7 30.03 -22.54 -3.43
C GLU A 7 30.67 -22.47 -2.03
N LYS A 8 31.53 -21.47 -1.79
CA LYS A 8 32.06 -21.17 -0.45
C LYS A 8 31.87 -19.71 -0.07
N PHE A 9 30.61 -19.25 -0.04
CA PHE A 9 30.19 -18.08 0.75
C PHE A 9 28.71 -18.24 1.15
N LEU A 10 28.37 -19.35 1.83
CA LEU A 10 27.20 -19.40 2.70
C LEU A 10 27.71 -18.99 4.08
N SER A 11 27.83 -17.69 4.34
CA SER A 11 28.14 -17.25 5.69
C SER A 11 26.89 -17.52 6.54
N TYR A 12 27.02 -18.41 7.52
CA TYR A 12 26.06 -18.58 8.62
C TYR A 12 26.15 -17.39 9.58
N GLU A 13 26.42 -16.18 9.07
CA GLU A 13 26.57 -14.97 9.87
C GLU A 13 25.18 -14.53 10.32
N ALA A 14 24.81 -14.93 11.53
CA ALA A 14 23.75 -14.28 12.28
C ALA A 14 24.26 -12.92 12.73
N GLY A 15 23.56 -11.86 12.34
CA GLY A 15 23.84 -10.53 12.85
C GLY A 15 23.26 -10.31 14.25
N PRO A 16 23.54 -9.15 14.87
CA PRO A 16 23.10 -8.81 16.23
C PRO A 16 21.57 -8.82 16.37
N GLU A 17 20.83 -8.76 15.27
CA GLU A 17 19.37 -8.81 15.32
C GLU A 17 18.82 -10.12 15.90
N VAL A 18 19.57 -11.22 15.82
CA VAL A 18 19.11 -12.52 16.35
C VAL A 18 19.01 -12.45 17.88
N GLU A 19 20.00 -11.85 18.53
CA GLU A 19 19.97 -11.61 19.98
C GLU A 19 18.94 -10.55 20.35
N GLU A 20 18.84 -9.44 19.61
CA GLU A 20 17.83 -8.40 19.88
C GLU A 20 16.40 -8.96 19.81
N PHE A 21 16.13 -9.84 18.85
CA PHE A 21 14.81 -10.47 18.71
C PHE A 21 14.51 -11.43 19.86
N ALA A 22 15.49 -12.24 20.25
CA ALA A 22 15.38 -13.18 21.36
C ALA A 22 15.20 -12.45 22.71
N ASN A 23 16.00 -11.41 22.97
CA ASN A 23 15.91 -10.60 24.19
C ASN A 23 14.53 -9.93 24.30
N ALA A 24 14.03 -9.35 23.21
CA ALA A 24 12.70 -8.75 23.20
C ALA A 24 11.59 -9.79 23.47
N LEU A 25 11.75 -11.03 22.97
CA LEU A 25 10.82 -12.12 23.22
C LEU A 25 10.89 -12.60 24.69
N ASP A 26 12.08 -12.78 25.24
CA ASP A 26 12.29 -13.20 26.64
C ASP A 26 11.73 -12.19 27.65
N ASP A 27 11.88 -10.88 27.36
CA ASP A 27 11.26 -9.79 28.11
C ASP A 27 9.73 -9.91 28.22
N CYS A 28 9.09 -10.57 27.25
CA CYS A 28 7.65 -10.81 27.24
C CYS A 28 7.26 -12.08 28.02
N LEU A 29 8.17 -13.05 28.14
CA LEU A 29 7.94 -14.32 28.82
C LEU A 29 8.33 -14.31 30.30
N SER A 30 8.90 -13.20 30.78
CA SER A 30 9.33 -13.01 32.16
C SER A 30 8.23 -13.38 33.20
N PRO A 31 8.57 -14.17 34.24
CA PRO A 31 7.60 -14.73 35.19
C PRO A 31 6.82 -13.73 36.08
N PRO A 32 7.27 -12.50 36.40
CA PRO A 32 6.48 -11.59 37.23
C PRO A 32 5.32 -10.89 36.49
N LEU A 33 5.14 -11.13 35.19
CA LEU A 33 4.15 -10.43 34.37
C LEU A 33 2.73 -10.98 34.56
N SER A 34 1.77 -10.08 34.77
CA SER A 34 0.35 -10.40 34.64
C SER A 34 -0.02 -10.77 33.20
N ASN A 35 -1.14 -11.46 32.99
CA ASN A 35 -1.59 -11.83 31.64
C ASN A 35 -1.93 -10.62 30.76
N GLU A 36 -2.37 -9.50 31.36
CA GLU A 36 -2.68 -8.25 30.66
C GLU A 36 -1.40 -7.54 30.23
N GLU A 37 -0.42 -7.38 31.13
CA GLU A 37 0.89 -6.80 30.79
C GLU A 37 1.62 -7.66 29.75
N ARG A 38 1.52 -9.00 29.87
CA ARG A 38 2.08 -9.92 28.87
C ARG A 38 1.43 -9.71 27.50
N ARG A 39 0.11 -9.54 27.44
CA ARG A 39 -0.61 -9.26 26.19
C ARG A 39 -0.13 -7.95 25.57
N GLU A 40 -0.04 -6.89 26.36
CA GLU A 40 0.39 -5.57 25.87
C GLU A 40 1.82 -5.63 25.30
N ARG A 41 2.74 -6.28 26.00
CA ARG A 41 4.13 -6.46 25.52
C ARG A 41 4.20 -7.28 24.23
N ILE A 42 3.38 -8.34 24.09
CA ILE A 42 3.34 -9.15 22.87
C ILE A 42 2.76 -8.35 21.70
N LEU A 43 1.77 -7.49 21.95
CA LEU A 43 1.23 -6.60 20.92
C LEU A 43 2.23 -5.52 20.48
N ASP A 44 3.17 -5.13 21.36
CA ASP A 44 4.24 -4.16 21.06
C ASP A 44 5.47 -4.79 20.38
N LEU A 45 5.68 -6.10 20.49
CA LEU A 45 6.81 -6.82 19.87
C LEU A 45 6.99 -6.53 18.36
N PRO A 46 5.95 -6.58 17.52
CA PRO A 46 6.08 -6.23 16.10
C PRO A 46 6.61 -4.81 15.87
N ARG A 47 6.32 -3.85 16.76
CA ARG A 47 6.86 -2.48 16.68
C ARG A 47 8.38 -2.48 16.91
N LYS A 48 8.86 -3.21 17.92
CA LYS A 48 10.30 -3.34 18.19
C LYS A 48 11.05 -3.98 17.02
N TYR A 49 10.48 -5.01 16.41
CA TYR A 49 11.06 -5.66 15.24
C TYR A 49 11.06 -4.76 14.00
N TYR A 50 10.00 -3.98 13.82
CA TYR A 50 9.95 -2.94 12.78
C TYR A 50 11.02 -1.87 12.97
N GLU A 51 11.17 -1.32 14.18
CA GLU A 51 12.19 -0.32 14.52
C GLU A 51 13.62 -0.85 14.33
N ASN A 52 13.87 -2.12 14.67
CA ASN A 52 15.15 -2.78 14.40
C ASN A 52 15.43 -2.86 12.89
N ALA A 53 14.46 -3.32 12.09
CA ALA A 53 14.61 -3.43 10.64
C ALA A 53 14.89 -2.05 10.00
N LEU A 54 14.18 -1.00 10.43
CA LEU A 54 14.44 0.37 9.99
C LEU A 54 15.83 0.88 10.37
N ARG A 55 16.28 0.60 11.61
CA ARG A 55 17.63 1.00 12.06
C ARG A 55 18.71 0.37 11.19
N ARG A 56 18.56 -0.93 10.87
CA ARG A 56 19.49 -1.65 9.98
C ARG A 56 19.45 -1.11 8.56
N LEU A 57 18.25 -0.83 8.04
CA LEU A 57 18.08 -0.22 6.73
C LEU A 57 18.76 1.15 6.64
N ALA A 58 18.67 1.98 7.69
CA ALA A 58 19.34 3.28 7.76
C ALA A 58 20.87 3.19 7.83
N GLN A 59 21.43 2.06 8.30
CA GLN A 59 22.88 1.81 8.30
C GLN A 59 23.40 1.37 6.92
N VAL A 60 22.56 0.68 6.14
CA VAL A 60 22.93 0.14 4.82
C VAL A 60 22.64 1.14 3.70
N ARG A 61 21.57 1.95 3.82
CA ARG A 61 21.32 3.02 2.85
C ARG A 61 22.41 4.09 2.98
N PRO A 62 23.13 4.42 1.90
CA PRO A 62 24.04 5.56 1.93
C PRO A 62 23.24 6.80 2.32
N ARG A 63 23.79 7.64 3.21
CA ARG A 63 23.21 8.97 3.47
C ARG A 63 23.21 9.73 2.15
N MET A 64 22.07 9.77 1.46
CA MET A 64 21.86 10.76 0.40
C MET A 64 22.08 12.12 1.06
N MET A 65 23.15 12.81 0.66
CA MET A 65 23.37 14.20 1.04
C MET A 65 22.11 14.96 0.62
N ARG A 66 21.33 15.36 1.62
CA ARG A 66 20.24 16.31 1.45
C ARG A 66 20.87 17.60 0.94
N ASN A 67 20.57 17.95 -0.31
CA ASN A 67 21.02 19.19 -0.96
C ASN A 67 20.88 20.37 0.00
N GLY A 68 22.03 20.82 0.51
CA GLY A 68 22.23 22.11 1.12
C GLY A 68 23.41 22.72 0.36
N GLN A 69 23.16 23.87 -0.26
CA GLN A 69 24.21 24.73 -0.81
C GLN A 69 25.33 24.85 0.22
N ASP A 70 26.54 24.41 -0.14
CA ASP A 70 27.78 25.13 0.12
C ASP A 70 28.95 24.39 -0.55
N ASP A 71 29.61 25.14 -1.43
CA ASP A 71 30.96 25.07 -1.97
C ASP A 71 31.56 23.75 -2.49
N VAL A 72 31.98 23.87 -3.74
CA VAL A 72 32.81 22.98 -4.54
C VAL A 72 34.17 22.77 -3.86
N ASP A 73 34.47 21.53 -3.47
CA ASP A 73 35.82 20.98 -3.59
C ASP A 73 35.71 19.59 -4.23
N MET A 74 36.28 19.49 -5.44
CA MET A 74 36.29 18.32 -6.30
C MET A 74 37.36 17.33 -5.82
N ASP A 75 37.01 16.43 -4.91
CA ASP A 75 37.72 15.15 -4.76
C ASP A 75 36.90 14.07 -5.48
N ALA A 76 37.22 13.90 -6.76
CA ALA A 76 36.67 12.87 -7.62
C ALA A 76 37.31 11.52 -7.29
N ASP A 77 36.76 10.77 -6.33
CA ASP A 77 37.09 9.35 -6.14
C ASP A 77 35.96 8.46 -5.54
N ASP A 78 34.72 8.94 -5.38
CA ASP A 78 33.65 8.16 -4.71
C ASP A 78 32.52 7.59 -5.60
N ASP A 79 32.58 7.75 -6.93
CA ASP A 79 31.48 7.33 -7.83
C ASP A 79 31.48 5.85 -8.25
N VAL A 80 32.34 4.99 -7.68
CA VAL A 80 32.42 3.56 -8.08
C VAL A 80 31.86 2.60 -7.00
N ALA A 81 31.55 3.07 -5.80
CA ALA A 81 31.04 2.21 -4.72
C ALA A 81 29.50 2.04 -4.70
N ASN A 82 28.76 2.85 -5.47
CA ASN A 82 27.29 2.95 -5.39
C ASN A 82 26.51 1.91 -6.19
N SER A 83 27.16 0.88 -6.73
CA SER A 83 26.49 -0.21 -7.47
C SER A 83 26.96 -1.60 -7.05
N ASN A 84 27.16 -1.84 -5.75
CA ASN A 84 27.33 -3.21 -5.26
C ASN A 84 25.96 -3.93 -5.26
N PRO A 85 25.73 -4.91 -6.16
CA PRO A 85 24.43 -5.60 -6.26
C PRO A 85 24.05 -6.33 -4.96
N ALA A 86 25.05 -6.74 -4.18
CA ALA A 86 24.85 -7.35 -2.86
C ALA A 86 24.26 -6.37 -1.84
N SER A 87 24.60 -5.08 -1.91
CA SER A 87 24.02 -4.04 -1.04
C SER A 87 22.57 -3.74 -1.43
N ALA A 88 22.29 -3.62 -2.73
CA ALA A 88 20.92 -3.41 -3.22
C ALA A 88 19.98 -4.57 -2.84
N GLU A 89 20.44 -5.81 -2.96
CA GLU A 89 19.69 -7.00 -2.54
C GLU A 89 19.46 -7.04 -1.01
N LEU A 90 20.45 -6.63 -0.21
CA LEU A 90 20.29 -6.50 1.23
C LEU A 90 19.27 -5.42 1.61
N VAL A 91 19.31 -4.26 0.95
CA VAL A 91 18.32 -3.18 1.13
C VAL A 91 16.92 -3.70 0.82
N LYS A 92 16.72 -4.35 -0.33
CA LYS A 92 15.43 -4.95 -0.70
C LYS A 92 14.93 -5.93 0.37
N ARG A 93 15.81 -6.79 0.92
CA ARG A 93 15.45 -7.74 1.98
C ARG A 93 14.99 -7.04 3.26
N LEU A 94 15.75 -6.04 3.73
CA LEU A 94 15.41 -5.28 4.93
C LEU A 94 14.12 -4.48 4.77
N GLU A 95 13.89 -3.91 3.58
CA GLU A 95 12.62 -3.26 3.24
C GLU A 95 11.45 -4.23 3.34
N ARG A 96 11.55 -5.42 2.73
CA ARG A 96 10.47 -6.43 2.79
C ARG A 96 10.23 -6.92 4.23
N GLU A 97 11.28 -7.04 5.02
CA GLU A 97 11.17 -7.36 6.45
C GLU A 97 10.43 -6.25 7.21
N ALA A 98 10.85 -4.99 7.07
CA ALA A 98 10.20 -3.85 7.70
C ALA A 98 8.72 -3.77 7.30
N GLN A 99 8.40 -3.94 6.02
CA GLN A 99 7.02 -3.98 5.52
C GLN A 99 6.20 -5.08 6.21
N THR A 100 6.78 -6.26 6.43
CA THR A 100 6.07 -7.38 7.08
C THR A 100 5.76 -7.09 8.55
N TRP A 101 6.72 -6.49 9.28
CA TRP A 101 6.51 -6.10 10.67
C TRP A 101 5.57 -4.90 10.81
N ASP A 102 5.60 -3.94 9.86
CA ASP A 102 4.66 -2.82 9.80
C ASP A 102 3.21 -3.29 9.62
N LEU A 103 3.00 -4.28 8.76
CA LEU A 103 1.70 -4.90 8.58
C LEU A 103 1.22 -5.57 9.87
N LEU A 104 2.11 -6.34 10.52
CA LEU A 104 1.75 -7.08 11.73
C LEU A 104 1.43 -6.15 12.90
N ARG A 105 2.23 -5.10 13.14
CA ARG A 105 1.96 -4.13 14.23
C ARG A 105 0.63 -3.41 14.06
N ARG A 106 0.15 -3.22 12.82
CA ARG A 106 -1.14 -2.58 12.53
C ARG A 106 -2.31 -3.56 12.66
N LEU A 107 -2.18 -4.80 12.18
CA LEU A 107 -3.27 -5.79 12.19
C LEU A 107 -3.46 -6.51 13.52
N LEU A 108 -2.37 -6.82 14.23
CA LEU A 108 -2.43 -7.67 15.43
C LEU A 108 -3.29 -7.05 16.56
N PRO A 109 -3.15 -5.76 16.90
CA PRO A 109 -4.01 -5.13 17.93
C PRO A 109 -5.49 -5.10 17.53
N LEU A 110 -5.81 -4.98 16.24
CA LEU A 110 -7.19 -4.95 15.74
C LEU A 110 -7.86 -6.34 15.84
N ARG A 111 -7.12 -7.40 15.53
CA ARG A 111 -7.62 -8.78 15.56
C ARG A 111 -7.73 -9.34 16.98
N TYR A 112 -6.87 -8.88 17.87
CA TYR A 112 -6.86 -9.24 19.29
C TYR A 112 -7.29 -8.06 20.16
N ALA A 113 -8.24 -7.24 19.72
CA ALA A 113 -8.84 -6.25 20.60
C ALA A 113 -9.59 -6.96 21.74
N SER A 114 -9.37 -6.54 22.99
CA SER A 114 -10.10 -7.09 24.14
C SER A 114 -11.61 -6.89 23.94
N SER A 115 -12.40 -7.97 24.02
CA SER A 115 -13.87 -7.92 23.82
C SER A 115 -14.59 -6.99 24.81
N ASP A 116 -13.90 -6.53 25.85
CA ASP A 116 -14.44 -5.70 26.92
C ASP A 116 -14.63 -4.22 26.51
N ASN A 117 -13.87 -3.74 25.52
CA ASN A 117 -14.04 -2.37 25.01
C ASN A 117 -15.31 -2.21 24.15
N GLY A 118 -16.00 -3.31 23.80
CA GLY A 118 -17.26 -3.27 23.05
C GLY A 118 -18.49 -2.95 23.91
N GLN A 119 -18.41 -3.04 25.25
CA GLN A 119 -19.57 -2.81 26.12
C GLN A 119 -19.55 -1.45 26.83
N SER A 120 -18.39 -0.81 26.97
CA SER A 120 -18.29 0.53 27.58
C SER A 120 -18.62 1.68 26.62
N ALA A 121 -18.75 1.43 25.32
CA ALA A 121 -19.20 2.43 24.33
C ALA A 121 -20.71 2.36 24.01
N SER A 122 -21.45 1.41 24.61
CA SER A 122 -22.87 1.15 24.27
C SER A 122 -23.88 1.91 25.15
N LYS A 123 -23.45 2.71 26.13
CA LYS A 123 -24.39 3.43 27.02
C LYS A 123 -23.89 4.84 27.37
N THR A 124 -23.80 5.71 26.37
CA THR A 124 -23.93 7.15 26.63
C THR A 124 -24.81 7.75 25.53
N GLU A 125 -26.06 7.97 25.92
CA GLU A 125 -26.93 9.08 25.53
C GLU A 125 -27.30 9.25 24.04
N GLN A 126 -28.56 8.88 23.77
CA GLN A 126 -29.38 9.56 22.76
C GLN A 126 -29.53 11.04 23.15
N SER A 127 -28.56 11.87 22.78
CA SER A 127 -28.69 13.33 22.80
C SER A 127 -27.68 13.96 21.84
N SER A 128 -28.21 14.72 20.87
CA SER A 128 -27.53 15.47 19.81
C SER A 128 -26.67 14.65 18.84
N VAL A 129 -26.93 14.84 17.55
CA VAL A 129 -26.02 14.48 16.45
C VAL A 129 -24.74 15.26 16.70
N ASP A 130 -23.79 14.62 17.37
CA ASP A 130 -22.46 15.17 17.56
C ASP A 130 -21.80 15.15 16.20
N SER A 131 -21.59 16.35 15.64
CA SER A 131 -20.95 16.63 14.36
C SER A 131 -19.45 16.33 14.39
N GLY A 132 -19.09 15.19 14.98
CA GLY A 132 -17.74 14.65 15.08
C GLY A 132 -17.53 13.62 13.98
N ASP A 133 -16.92 14.06 12.88
CA ASP A 133 -16.25 13.23 11.86
C ASP A 133 -16.99 11.92 11.47
N LEU A 134 -17.80 12.02 10.41
CA LEU A 134 -18.53 10.88 9.82
C LEU A 134 -17.63 9.66 9.55
N PHE A 135 -16.37 9.89 9.18
CA PHE A 135 -15.44 8.82 8.86
C PHE A 135 -14.98 8.09 10.14
N LYS A 136 -14.67 8.81 11.22
CA LYS A 136 -14.38 8.19 12.53
C LYS A 136 -15.56 7.38 13.06
N SER A 137 -16.78 7.93 12.92
CA SER A 137 -18.00 7.22 13.31
C SER A 137 -18.20 5.94 12.50
N PHE A 138 -17.93 5.99 11.19
CA PHE A 138 -17.94 4.82 10.32
C PHE A 138 -16.94 3.75 10.76
N LEU A 139 -15.69 4.11 11.03
CA LEU A 139 -14.65 3.19 11.49
C LEU A 139 -14.94 2.57 12.86
N ALA A 140 -15.56 3.35 13.76
CA ALA A 140 -16.02 2.83 15.04
C ALA A 140 -17.13 1.78 14.86
N SER A 141 -17.99 1.96 13.86
CA SER A 141 -19.12 1.05 13.59
C SER A 141 -18.73 -0.28 12.93
N ASP A 142 -17.66 -0.30 12.11
CA ASP A 142 -17.27 -1.48 11.32
C ASP A 142 -15.82 -1.90 11.60
N SER A 143 -15.65 -3.06 12.26
CA SER A 143 -14.33 -3.63 12.53
C SER A 143 -13.57 -4.03 11.26
N SER A 144 -14.27 -4.46 10.21
CA SER A 144 -13.64 -4.82 8.94
C SER A 144 -13.14 -3.60 8.19
N ALA A 145 -13.83 -2.46 8.32
CA ALA A 145 -13.38 -1.19 7.75
C ALA A 145 -12.09 -0.70 8.40
N ARG A 146 -11.94 -0.84 9.74
CA ARG A 146 -10.69 -0.55 10.46
C ARG A 146 -9.53 -1.41 9.99
N GLU A 147 -9.78 -2.71 9.80
CA GLU A 147 -8.76 -3.61 9.27
C GLU A 147 -8.33 -3.23 7.85
N ARG A 148 -9.28 -2.88 6.97
CA ARG A 148 -8.98 -2.41 5.60
C ARG A 148 -8.23 -1.08 5.59
N GLN A 149 -8.61 -0.12 6.44
CA GLN A 149 -7.87 1.13 6.60
C GLN A 149 -6.44 0.87 7.03
N ALA A 150 -6.22 -0.02 8.00
CA ALA A 150 -4.88 -0.38 8.46
C ALA A 150 -4.01 -0.98 7.33
N VAL A 151 -4.60 -1.80 6.45
CA VAL A 151 -3.92 -2.32 5.24
C VAL A 151 -3.60 -1.18 4.26
N ILE A 152 -4.51 -0.23 4.05
CA ILE A 152 -4.27 0.92 3.16
C ILE A 152 -3.14 1.81 3.71
N GLN A 153 -3.15 2.13 5.00
CA GLN A 153 -2.09 2.94 5.63
C GLN A 153 -0.73 2.25 5.57
N TRP A 154 -0.70 0.92 5.73
CA TRP A 154 0.51 0.13 5.52
C TRP A 154 1.03 0.28 4.08
N LEU A 155 0.18 0.14 3.07
CA LEU A 155 0.55 0.30 1.67
C LEU A 155 1.04 1.73 1.37
N GLN A 156 0.38 2.74 1.92
CA GLN A 156 0.77 4.14 1.81
C GLN A 156 2.15 4.40 2.42
N SER A 157 2.41 3.85 3.61
CA SER A 157 3.72 3.93 4.27
C SER A 157 4.83 3.20 3.50
N ASN A 158 4.49 2.12 2.77
CA ASN A 158 5.46 1.45 1.92
C ASN A 158 5.77 2.30 0.68
N ALA A 159 4.74 2.90 0.07
CA ALA A 159 4.87 3.77 -1.08
C ALA A 159 5.67 5.06 -0.77
N SER A 160 5.58 5.60 0.45
CA SER A 160 6.30 6.81 0.85
C SER A 160 7.82 6.64 0.93
N SER A 161 8.32 5.40 0.96
CA SER A 161 9.75 5.08 0.96
C SER A 161 10.38 5.09 -0.44
N GLY A 162 9.60 5.38 -1.49
CA GLY A 162 10.04 5.47 -2.88
C GLY A 162 10.79 6.77 -3.21
N PRO A 163 11.19 6.95 -4.49
CA PRO A 163 11.88 8.15 -4.96
C PRO A 163 11.01 9.41 -4.83
N ASP A 164 11.65 10.56 -4.93
CA ASP A 164 10.94 11.84 -4.86
C ASP A 164 9.93 12.00 -6.01
N ILE A 165 8.83 12.71 -5.77
CA ILE A 165 7.76 12.85 -6.76
C ILE A 165 8.24 13.69 -7.96
N ASP A 166 9.08 14.70 -7.74
CA ASP A 166 9.65 15.48 -8.84
C ASP A 166 10.62 14.64 -9.69
N GLU A 167 11.33 13.69 -9.09
CA GLU A 167 12.15 12.71 -9.82
C GLU A 167 11.30 11.81 -10.72
N LEU A 168 10.17 11.31 -10.20
CA LEU A 168 9.23 10.51 -10.99
C LEU A 168 8.61 11.30 -12.14
N ALA A 169 8.37 12.60 -11.94
CA ALA A 169 7.79 13.48 -12.95
C ALA A 169 8.81 14.05 -13.94
N HIS A 170 10.11 13.80 -13.73
CA HIS A 170 11.19 14.49 -14.44
C HIS A 170 11.13 14.31 -15.96
N GLU A 171 10.92 13.08 -16.44
CA GLU A 171 10.83 12.80 -17.88
C GLU A 171 9.64 13.53 -18.53
N LEU A 172 8.49 13.57 -17.85
CA LEU A 172 7.31 14.29 -18.33
C LEU A 172 7.53 15.80 -18.35
N GLN A 173 8.23 16.34 -17.35
CA GLN A 173 8.58 17.76 -17.29
C GLN A 173 9.58 18.15 -18.39
N GLN A 174 10.58 17.31 -18.67
CA GLN A 174 11.51 17.52 -19.78
C GLN A 174 10.76 17.57 -21.13
N ASN A 175 9.85 16.63 -21.36
CA ASN A 175 9.05 16.56 -22.58
C ASN A 175 8.05 17.71 -22.74
N ALA A 176 7.73 18.43 -21.66
CA ALA A 176 6.91 19.63 -21.73
C ALA A 176 7.65 20.83 -22.37
N ASP A 177 8.99 20.81 -22.46
CA ASP A 177 9.81 21.88 -23.06
C ASP A 177 9.55 23.28 -22.45
N ARG A 178 9.48 23.33 -21.12
CA ARG A 178 9.17 24.55 -20.34
C ARG A 178 10.34 25.08 -19.52
N GLY A 179 11.51 24.45 -19.61
CA GLY A 179 12.61 24.66 -18.66
C GLY A 179 12.13 24.42 -17.23
N ASP A 180 12.55 25.28 -16.29
CA ASP A 180 12.23 25.16 -14.87
C ASP A 180 10.84 25.73 -14.50
N ILE A 181 10.03 26.14 -15.48
CA ILE A 181 8.73 26.78 -15.22
C ILE A 181 7.67 25.73 -14.90
N ILE A 182 7.40 25.55 -13.61
CA ILE A 182 6.36 24.63 -13.09
C ILE A 182 4.98 25.29 -12.87
N ALA A 183 4.85 26.59 -13.12
CA ALA A 183 3.63 27.38 -12.87
C ALA A 183 2.94 27.85 -14.17
N HIS A 184 1.75 28.45 -14.05
CA HIS A 184 1.01 29.15 -15.11
C HIS A 184 0.23 28.30 -16.14
N GLY A 185 -0.24 27.10 -15.75
CA GLY A 185 -1.17 26.30 -16.55
C GLY A 185 -0.72 26.05 -17.99
N TRP A 186 -1.64 26.09 -18.95
CA TRP A 186 -1.40 25.74 -20.37
C TRP A 186 -0.74 26.88 -21.16
N LEU A 187 0.58 27.03 -21.04
CA LEU A 187 1.35 28.13 -21.62
C LEU A 187 1.40 28.05 -23.16
N HIS A 188 1.67 26.87 -23.70
CA HIS A 188 1.85 26.65 -25.14
C HIS A 188 0.50 26.77 -25.86
N THR A 189 -0.53 26.13 -25.33
CA THR A 189 -1.92 26.18 -25.78
C THR A 189 -2.43 27.61 -25.79
N ARG A 190 -2.21 28.37 -24.71
CA ARG A 190 -2.59 29.80 -24.65
C ARG A 190 -1.88 30.62 -25.73
N SER A 191 -0.61 30.33 -25.99
CA SER A 191 0.18 31.03 -27.00
C SER A 191 -0.29 30.69 -28.41
N SER A 192 -0.57 29.41 -28.69
CA SER A 192 -1.18 28.94 -29.94
C SER A 192 -2.55 29.56 -30.19
N ILE A 193 -3.43 29.60 -29.18
CA ILE A 193 -4.74 30.25 -29.30
C ILE A 193 -4.58 31.74 -29.67
N LYS A 194 -3.67 32.46 -29.00
CA LYS A 194 -3.40 33.87 -29.29
C LYS A 194 -2.86 34.08 -30.70
N LEU A 195 -1.90 33.26 -31.13
CA LEU A 195 -1.32 33.32 -32.48
C LEU A 195 -2.38 33.02 -33.56
N ARG A 196 -3.21 32.00 -33.36
CA ARG A 196 -4.28 31.67 -34.31
C ARG A 196 -5.30 32.80 -34.41
N LYS A 197 -5.67 33.42 -33.28
CA LYS A 197 -6.54 34.61 -33.27
C LYS A 197 -5.94 35.78 -34.04
N SER A 198 -4.65 36.06 -33.87
CA SER A 198 -4.00 37.16 -34.60
C SER A 198 -3.89 36.87 -36.10
N VAL A 199 -3.53 35.65 -36.48
CA VAL A 199 -3.37 35.26 -37.90
C VAL A 199 -4.71 35.24 -38.64
N THR A 200 -5.78 34.80 -37.99
CA THR A 200 -7.14 34.78 -38.57
C THR A 200 -7.88 36.10 -38.41
N ALA A 201 -7.24 37.11 -37.79
CA ALA A 201 -7.84 38.40 -37.45
C ALA A 201 -9.20 38.27 -36.74
N TRP A 202 -9.35 37.27 -35.86
CA TRP A 202 -10.64 36.92 -35.28
C TRP A 202 -11.06 37.93 -34.20
N PRO A 203 -12.13 38.73 -34.39
CA PRO A 203 -12.44 39.86 -33.52
C PRO A 203 -13.31 39.50 -32.31
N HIS A 204 -13.87 38.29 -32.27
CA HIS A 204 -14.85 37.87 -31.25
C HIS A 204 -14.33 36.76 -30.33
N LEU A 205 -15.13 36.42 -29.32
CA LEU A 205 -14.89 35.21 -28.52
C LEU A 205 -14.90 33.98 -29.44
N LEU A 206 -14.10 32.97 -29.09
CA LEU A 206 -14.04 31.72 -29.84
C LEU A 206 -15.29 30.91 -29.50
N ASP A 207 -16.28 30.98 -30.38
CA ASP A 207 -17.51 30.19 -30.23
C ASP A 207 -17.29 28.77 -30.77
N ARG A 208 -17.56 27.78 -29.91
CA ARG A 208 -17.48 26.36 -30.22
C ARG A 208 -18.27 25.97 -31.46
N GLN A 209 -19.40 26.64 -31.71
CA GLN A 209 -20.34 26.26 -32.79
C GLN A 209 -19.97 26.84 -34.16
N SER A 210 -18.94 27.70 -34.24
CA SER A 210 -18.51 28.26 -35.51
C SER A 210 -17.74 27.23 -36.34
N PRO A 211 -18.21 26.84 -37.55
CA PRO A 211 -17.53 25.86 -38.39
C PRO A 211 -16.15 26.35 -38.85
N ALA A 212 -15.94 27.68 -38.91
CA ALA A 212 -14.65 28.28 -39.26
C ALA A 212 -13.57 28.09 -38.18
N ILE A 213 -13.95 27.89 -36.91
CA ILE A 213 -13.01 27.62 -35.82
C ILE A 213 -12.59 26.15 -35.84
N ALA A 214 -13.47 25.24 -36.26
CA ALA A 214 -13.16 23.82 -36.38
C ALA A 214 -12.13 23.50 -37.46
N THR A 215 -12.02 24.33 -38.50
CA THR A 215 -11.10 24.12 -39.64
C THR A 215 -9.77 24.85 -39.53
N SER A 216 -9.62 25.78 -38.58
CA SER A 216 -8.46 26.69 -38.52
C SER A 216 -7.65 26.60 -37.22
N PHE A 217 -8.25 26.11 -36.13
CA PHE A 217 -7.59 25.97 -34.83
C PHE A 217 -7.11 24.55 -34.65
N HIS A 218 -5.89 24.29 -35.14
CA HIS A 218 -5.19 23.03 -34.96
C HIS A 218 -3.92 23.22 -34.13
N THR A 219 -3.64 22.22 -33.30
CA THR A 219 -2.39 22.03 -32.54
C THR A 219 -1.23 21.74 -33.49
N SER A 220 -0.01 21.72 -32.95
CA SER A 220 1.21 21.38 -33.69
C SER A 220 1.19 19.96 -34.29
N ASP A 221 0.48 19.01 -33.67
CA ASP A 221 0.26 17.65 -34.18
C ASP A 221 -0.89 17.52 -35.19
N GLY A 222 -1.61 18.62 -35.49
CA GLY A 222 -2.74 18.66 -36.42
C GLY A 222 -4.11 18.34 -35.80
N SER A 223 -4.16 18.00 -34.51
CA SER A 223 -5.42 17.77 -33.78
C SER A 223 -6.24 19.07 -33.59
N PRO A 224 -7.56 19.00 -33.37
CA PRO A 224 -8.35 20.21 -33.05
C PRO A 224 -7.93 20.81 -31.70
N LEU A 225 -7.50 22.08 -31.71
CA LEU A 225 -7.03 22.81 -30.53
C LEU A 225 -8.21 23.33 -29.68
N VAL A 226 -8.08 23.24 -28.36
CA VAL A 226 -9.02 23.85 -27.42
C VAL A 226 -9.14 25.37 -27.62
N THR A 227 -10.30 25.91 -27.29
CA THR A 227 -10.61 27.34 -27.48
C THR A 227 -10.76 28.10 -26.17
N GLN A 228 -10.89 27.37 -25.06
CA GLN A 228 -11.05 27.88 -23.70
C GLN A 228 -9.96 27.25 -22.82
N LEU A 229 -9.65 27.90 -21.70
CA LEU A 229 -8.52 27.56 -20.83
C LEU A 229 -8.97 27.18 -19.41
N ASP A 230 -10.22 26.78 -19.25
CA ASP A 230 -10.71 26.19 -18.02
C ASP A 230 -10.42 24.67 -17.97
N PRO A 231 -10.27 24.06 -16.78
CA PRO A 231 -9.73 22.70 -16.65
C PRO A 231 -10.48 21.61 -17.42
N ASP A 232 -11.80 21.74 -17.57
CA ASP A 232 -12.64 20.78 -18.29
C ASP A 232 -12.73 21.09 -19.81
N ALA A 233 -12.04 22.11 -20.33
CA ALA A 233 -12.16 22.54 -21.72
C ALA A 233 -11.83 21.41 -22.71
N ALA A 234 -10.78 20.63 -22.45
CA ALA A 234 -10.36 19.52 -23.31
C ALA A 234 -11.45 18.43 -23.38
N THR A 235 -11.95 17.98 -22.23
CA THR A 235 -13.02 16.97 -22.14
C THR A 235 -14.34 17.51 -22.70
N ARG A 236 -14.77 18.70 -22.29
CA ARG A 236 -16.05 19.32 -22.68
C ARG A 236 -16.11 19.60 -24.17
N GLN A 237 -15.01 20.07 -24.76
CA GLN A 237 -14.95 20.40 -26.20
C GLN A 237 -14.65 19.18 -27.06
N GLY A 238 -14.10 18.10 -26.50
CA GLY A 238 -13.57 16.97 -27.27
C GLY A 238 -12.39 17.38 -28.14
N ARG A 239 -11.53 18.26 -27.60
CA ARG A 239 -10.39 18.88 -28.29
C ARG A 239 -9.12 18.70 -27.45
N LYS A 240 -7.97 18.88 -28.08
CA LYS A 240 -6.67 18.64 -27.45
C LYS A 240 -5.95 19.93 -27.06
N LEU A 241 -5.06 19.79 -26.09
CA LEU A 241 -4.07 20.81 -25.74
C LEU A 241 -2.90 20.72 -26.72
N GLU A 242 -1.99 21.69 -26.69
CA GLU A 242 -0.70 21.48 -27.34
C GLU A 242 0.05 20.32 -26.68
N PRO A 243 0.79 19.48 -27.43
CA PRO A 243 1.46 18.29 -26.90
C PRO A 243 2.35 18.57 -25.67
N GLN A 244 3.03 19.72 -25.67
CA GLN A 244 3.85 20.18 -24.54
C GLN A 244 3.02 20.35 -23.25
N ASP A 245 1.84 20.96 -23.36
CA ASP A 245 0.94 21.13 -22.22
C ASP A 245 0.28 19.80 -21.83
N GLU A 246 0.09 18.84 -22.75
CA GLU A 246 -0.38 17.48 -22.42
C GLU A 246 0.64 16.74 -21.53
N TYR A 247 1.95 16.83 -21.83
CA TYR A 247 3.00 16.27 -20.97
C TYR A 247 3.06 16.97 -19.60
N PHE A 248 2.92 18.30 -19.59
CA PHE A 248 2.86 19.07 -18.34
C PHE A 248 1.67 18.66 -17.47
N GLU A 249 0.48 18.56 -18.04
CA GLU A 249 -0.72 18.07 -17.35
C GLU A 249 -0.51 16.68 -16.76
N ARG A 250 0.07 15.78 -17.54
CA ARG A 250 0.39 14.41 -17.10
C ARG A 250 1.34 14.39 -15.91
N ALA A 251 2.35 15.26 -15.89
CA ALA A 251 3.30 15.38 -14.78
C ALA A 251 2.62 15.80 -13.46
N ILE A 252 1.69 16.76 -13.52
CA ILE A 252 0.95 17.23 -12.34
C ILE A 252 0.03 16.12 -11.81
N TRP A 253 -0.68 15.42 -12.72
CA TRP A 253 -1.56 14.33 -12.34
C TRP A 253 -0.82 13.12 -11.78
N LEU A 254 0.37 12.80 -12.32
CA LEU A 254 1.28 11.81 -11.73
C LEU A 254 1.63 12.20 -10.29
N GLY A 255 1.96 13.47 -10.02
CA GLY A 255 2.23 13.93 -8.67
C GLY A 255 1.01 13.80 -7.74
N CYS A 256 -0.19 14.15 -8.22
CA CYS A 256 -1.42 13.97 -7.46
C CYS A 256 -1.70 12.49 -7.14
N TRP A 257 -1.48 11.60 -8.13
CA TRP A 257 -1.58 10.16 -7.96
C TRP A 257 -0.61 9.66 -6.88
N GLU A 258 0.67 10.05 -6.97
CA GLU A 258 1.69 9.65 -6.00
C GLU A 258 1.37 10.14 -4.59
N HIS A 259 0.89 11.38 -4.41
CA HIS A 259 0.49 11.87 -3.10
C HIS A 259 -0.66 11.04 -2.49
N LEU A 260 -1.69 10.69 -3.27
CA LEU A 260 -2.79 9.84 -2.80
C LEU A 260 -2.32 8.41 -2.48
N ARG A 261 -1.47 7.86 -3.35
CA ARG A 261 -0.86 6.53 -3.21
C ARG A 261 0.04 6.45 -1.97
N ARG A 262 0.73 7.52 -1.61
CA ARG A 262 1.61 7.64 -0.42
C ARG A 262 0.85 8.08 0.84
N GLY A 263 -0.43 8.42 0.73
CA GLY A 263 -1.23 8.89 1.87
C GLY A 263 -0.78 10.24 2.44
N SER A 264 -0.26 11.13 1.58
CA SER A 264 0.15 12.49 1.96
C SER A 264 -0.99 13.27 2.61
N SER A 265 -0.65 14.20 3.50
CA SER A 265 -1.64 15.08 4.12
C SER A 265 -2.25 16.04 3.09
N LEU A 266 -3.42 16.61 3.43
CA LEU A 266 -4.05 17.61 2.57
C LEU A 266 -3.14 18.82 2.36
N ASP A 267 -2.42 19.26 3.39
CA ASP A 267 -1.50 20.40 3.32
C ASP A 267 -0.40 20.17 2.30
N THR A 268 0.23 19.00 2.29
CA THR A 268 1.26 18.65 1.29
C THR A 268 0.69 18.66 -0.13
N ILE A 269 -0.52 18.11 -0.33
CA ILE A 269 -1.19 18.13 -1.66
C ILE A 269 -1.51 19.57 -2.08
N ARG A 270 -1.93 20.42 -1.12
CA ARG A 270 -2.22 21.83 -1.37
C ARG A 270 -0.96 22.59 -1.77
N GLU A 271 0.14 22.41 -1.06
CA GLU A 271 1.44 23.01 -1.40
C GLU A 271 1.88 22.62 -2.80
N TRP A 272 1.85 21.31 -3.12
CA TRP A 272 2.18 20.79 -4.45
C TRP A 272 1.35 21.46 -5.56
N CYS A 273 0.04 21.58 -5.35
CA CYS A 273 -0.87 22.22 -6.29
C CYS A 273 -0.68 23.75 -6.35
N GLN A 274 -0.31 24.39 -5.24
CA GLN A 274 -0.13 25.83 -5.13
C GLN A 274 1.08 26.31 -5.91
N GLU A 275 2.22 25.63 -5.77
CA GLU A 275 3.45 25.93 -6.51
C GLU A 275 3.22 25.89 -8.02
N ARG A 276 2.34 24.96 -8.46
CA ARG A 276 1.97 24.78 -9.86
C ARG A 276 0.84 25.70 -10.31
N THR A 277 0.30 26.55 -9.42
CA THR A 277 -0.82 27.49 -9.63
C THR A 277 -2.18 26.84 -9.94
N GLU A 278 -2.38 25.62 -9.45
CA GLU A 278 -3.48 24.74 -9.84
C GLU A 278 -4.27 24.23 -8.62
N MET A 279 -4.55 25.13 -7.68
CA MET A 279 -5.21 24.83 -6.40
C MET A 279 -6.56 24.12 -6.52
N TRP A 280 -7.25 24.24 -7.66
CA TRP A 280 -8.51 23.56 -7.87
C TRP A 280 -8.37 22.02 -7.81
N ARG A 281 -7.19 21.47 -8.13
CA ARG A 281 -6.91 20.03 -8.00
C ARG A 281 -6.89 19.59 -6.54
N ALA A 282 -6.25 20.36 -5.66
CA ALA A 282 -6.29 20.08 -4.23
C ALA A 282 -7.73 20.13 -3.69
N ILE A 283 -8.53 21.12 -4.12
CA ILE A 283 -9.93 21.24 -3.71
C ILE A 283 -10.80 20.10 -4.26
N SER A 284 -10.62 19.69 -5.52
CA SER A 284 -11.41 18.61 -6.12
C SER A 284 -11.14 17.26 -5.48
N THR A 285 -9.94 17.08 -4.89
CA THR A 285 -9.48 15.83 -4.27
C THR A 285 -9.67 15.78 -2.74
N SER A 286 -10.04 16.88 -2.07
CA SER A 286 -9.95 17.00 -0.60
C SER A 286 -11.11 16.44 0.22
N ALA A 287 -12.21 15.97 -0.39
CA ALA A 287 -13.44 15.73 0.38
C ALA A 287 -13.31 14.60 1.42
N ILE A 288 -12.67 13.49 1.06
CA ILE A 288 -12.36 12.37 1.97
C ILE A 288 -11.02 11.77 1.55
N LEU A 289 -9.94 12.22 2.19
CA LEU A 289 -8.59 11.71 1.97
C LEU A 289 -8.24 10.62 2.98
N LEU A 290 -7.73 9.49 2.49
CA LEU A 290 -7.14 8.46 3.34
C LEU A 290 -5.67 8.84 3.54
N SER A 291 -5.31 9.31 4.73
CA SER A 291 -3.92 9.64 5.08
C SER A 291 -3.25 8.49 5.83
N ALA A 292 -1.93 8.38 5.65
CA ALA A 292 -1.10 7.41 6.35
C ALA A 292 -1.03 7.67 7.86
N ASP A 293 -1.08 8.95 8.24
CA ASP A 293 -1.15 9.41 9.62
C ASP A 293 -2.63 9.63 9.96
N ASP A 294 -3.14 9.05 11.05
CA ASP A 294 -4.55 9.12 11.48
C ASP A 294 -5.12 10.55 11.69
N SER A 295 -4.36 11.59 11.33
CA SER A 295 -4.79 12.98 11.19
C SER A 295 -5.70 13.15 9.97
N GLN A 296 -6.92 12.62 10.03
CA GLN A 296 -7.97 13.10 9.13
C GLN A 296 -8.50 14.44 9.62
N GLU A 297 -8.45 15.43 8.72
CA GLU A 297 -9.13 16.70 8.93
C GLU A 297 -10.64 16.50 8.89
N VAL A 298 -11.33 17.08 9.88
CA VAL A 298 -12.78 16.98 10.00
C VAL A 298 -13.42 17.78 8.86
N THR A 299 -14.01 17.09 7.89
CA THR A 299 -14.82 17.75 6.87
C THR A 299 -16.26 17.90 7.38
N ASP A 300 -16.66 19.13 7.70
CA ASP A 300 -18.06 19.49 8.01
C ASP A 300 -18.90 19.50 6.71
N THR A 301 -19.00 18.34 6.07
CA THR A 301 -19.72 18.17 4.80
C THR A 301 -20.92 17.26 5.00
N LYS A 302 -22.06 17.69 4.47
CA LYS A 302 -23.31 16.93 4.53
C LYS A 302 -23.15 15.57 3.85
N PRO A 303 -23.69 14.47 4.42
CA PRO A 303 -23.59 13.13 3.83
C PRO A 303 -24.00 13.06 2.35
N ALA A 304 -25.12 13.70 1.98
CA ALA A 304 -25.60 13.72 0.59
C ALA A 304 -24.61 14.38 -0.39
N SER A 305 -23.90 15.42 0.06
CA SER A 305 -22.89 16.11 -0.75
C SER A 305 -21.65 15.23 -0.96
N LEU A 306 -21.23 14.48 0.06
CA LEU A 306 -20.13 13.52 -0.04
C LEU A 306 -20.48 12.37 -0.99
N ALA A 307 -21.71 11.82 -0.87
CA ALA A 307 -22.20 10.77 -1.75
C ALA A 307 -22.27 11.22 -3.22
N LEU A 308 -22.70 12.46 -3.48
CA LEU A 308 -22.71 13.05 -4.81
C LEU A 308 -21.29 13.29 -5.34
N TRP A 309 -20.41 13.88 -4.53
CA TRP A 309 -19.01 14.13 -4.90
C TRP A 309 -18.32 12.83 -5.33
N ARG A 310 -18.46 11.75 -4.55
CA ARG A 310 -17.87 10.45 -4.89
C ARG A 310 -18.36 9.93 -6.25
N ARG A 311 -19.66 10.08 -6.55
CA ARG A 311 -20.26 9.70 -7.84
C ARG A 311 -19.76 10.56 -9.00
N MET A 312 -19.51 11.85 -8.76
CA MET A 312 -18.88 12.73 -9.76
C MET A 312 -17.43 12.31 -10.02
N CYS A 313 -16.66 11.98 -8.99
CA CYS A 313 -15.32 11.38 -9.18
C CYS A 313 -15.40 10.08 -9.99
N PHE A 314 -16.38 9.21 -9.74
CA PHE A 314 -16.58 7.99 -10.53
C PHE A 314 -16.88 8.29 -12.01
N SER A 315 -17.73 9.29 -12.27
CA SER A 315 -18.01 9.72 -13.65
C SER A 315 -16.75 10.26 -14.33
N LEU A 316 -15.91 11.02 -13.61
CA LEU A 316 -14.66 11.55 -14.13
C LEU A 316 -13.62 10.45 -14.37
N SER A 317 -13.56 9.39 -13.56
CA SER A 317 -12.63 8.28 -13.78
C SER A 317 -12.98 7.47 -15.05
N ARG A 318 -14.27 7.30 -15.35
CA ARG A 318 -14.75 6.46 -16.47
C ARG A 318 -14.91 7.20 -17.79
N SER A 319 -15.56 8.36 -17.76
CA SER A 319 -15.92 9.13 -18.96
C SER A 319 -15.23 10.48 -19.05
N GLY A 320 -14.44 10.84 -18.03
CA GLY A 320 -13.68 12.08 -17.98
C GLY A 320 -12.18 11.85 -18.09
N GLY A 321 -11.46 12.95 -17.88
CA GLY A 321 -10.01 13.02 -17.83
C GLY A 321 -9.33 12.88 -19.20
N CYS A 322 -8.24 13.62 -19.37
CA CYS A 322 -7.43 13.60 -20.58
C CYS A 322 -6.35 12.51 -20.54
N ASP A 323 -5.97 12.05 -19.35
CA ASP A 323 -4.88 11.10 -19.13
C ASP A 323 -5.26 9.97 -18.14
N ASP A 324 -4.50 8.88 -18.18
CA ASP A 324 -4.68 7.74 -17.26
C ASP A 324 -4.39 8.10 -15.79
N TYR A 325 -3.44 8.99 -15.48
CA TYR A 325 -3.19 9.43 -14.09
C TYR A 325 -4.34 10.26 -13.53
N GLU A 326 -4.93 11.14 -14.33
CA GLU A 326 -6.13 11.90 -13.92
C GLU A 326 -7.29 10.96 -13.61
N ARG A 327 -7.55 9.99 -14.51
CA ARG A 327 -8.56 8.97 -14.29
C ARG A 327 -8.27 8.11 -13.07
N ALA A 328 -7.00 7.77 -12.82
CA ALA A 328 -6.58 7.03 -11.65
C ALA A 328 -6.79 7.81 -10.35
N VAL A 329 -6.47 9.11 -10.31
CA VAL A 329 -6.72 9.99 -9.15
C VAL A 329 -8.21 9.99 -8.79
N TYR A 330 -9.08 10.25 -9.76
CA TYR A 330 -10.52 10.18 -9.52
C TYR A 330 -11.01 8.74 -9.25
N GLY A 331 -10.31 7.74 -9.77
CA GLY A 331 -10.51 6.33 -9.46
C GLY A 331 -10.22 6.00 -8.00
N VAL A 332 -9.15 6.54 -7.40
CA VAL A 332 -8.85 6.37 -5.96
C VAL A 332 -9.95 7.00 -5.11
N LEU A 333 -10.37 8.22 -5.45
CA LEU A 333 -11.37 8.96 -4.68
C LEU A 333 -12.76 8.30 -4.75
N SER A 334 -13.11 7.74 -5.90
CA SER A 334 -14.38 7.03 -6.10
C SER A 334 -14.34 5.56 -5.69
N GLY A 335 -13.17 4.93 -5.67
CA GLY A 335 -13.00 3.49 -5.49
C GLY A 335 -13.18 2.68 -6.78
N ASP A 336 -12.85 3.23 -7.94
CA ASP A 336 -12.95 2.54 -9.25
C ASP A 336 -11.67 1.78 -9.60
N ILE A 337 -11.69 0.46 -9.42
CA ILE A 337 -10.52 -0.41 -9.59
C ILE A 337 -9.91 -0.30 -11.00
N PRO A 338 -10.67 -0.42 -12.11
CA PRO A 338 -10.06 -0.46 -13.44
C PRO A 338 -9.39 0.84 -13.87
N SER A 339 -9.78 1.99 -13.32
CA SER A 339 -9.10 3.26 -13.62
C SER A 339 -7.77 3.37 -12.89
N VAL A 340 -7.68 2.83 -11.67
CA VAL A 340 -6.44 2.82 -10.88
C VAL A 340 -5.46 1.78 -11.39
N GLU A 341 -5.93 0.57 -11.73
CA GLU A 341 -5.06 -0.52 -12.20
C GLU A 341 -4.35 -0.20 -13.53
N LYS A 342 -4.85 0.76 -14.32
CA LYS A 342 -4.17 1.22 -15.55
C LYS A 342 -2.81 1.86 -15.31
N VAL A 343 -2.60 2.46 -14.15
CA VAL A 343 -1.32 3.10 -13.77
C VAL A 343 -0.60 2.35 -12.65
N ALA A 344 -1.16 1.24 -12.19
CA ALA A 344 -0.56 0.37 -11.17
C ALA A 344 0.59 -0.44 -11.77
N LEU A 345 1.71 -0.51 -11.05
CA LEU A 345 2.92 -1.18 -11.53
C LEU A 345 3.31 -2.38 -10.66
N THR A 346 3.08 -2.29 -9.35
CA THR A 346 3.53 -3.27 -8.36
C THR A 346 2.37 -4.01 -7.72
N TRP A 347 2.62 -5.18 -7.12
CA TRP A 347 1.63 -5.91 -6.34
C TRP A 347 1.00 -5.05 -5.24
N ASP A 348 1.78 -4.16 -4.62
CA ASP A 348 1.30 -3.20 -3.61
C ASP A 348 0.28 -2.21 -4.20
N ASP A 349 0.46 -1.76 -5.44
CA ASP A 349 -0.45 -0.83 -6.13
C ASP A 349 -1.79 -1.48 -6.46
N PHE A 350 -1.75 -2.71 -6.97
CA PHE A 350 -2.96 -3.48 -7.24
C PHE A 350 -3.69 -3.78 -5.95
N LEU A 351 -2.98 -4.17 -4.88
CA LEU A 351 -3.60 -4.40 -3.58
C LEU A 351 -4.23 -3.11 -3.02
N PHE A 352 -3.54 -1.97 -3.15
CA PHE A 352 -4.04 -0.65 -2.75
C PHE A 352 -5.33 -0.29 -3.48
N ALA A 353 -5.36 -0.45 -4.81
CA ALA A 353 -6.54 -0.16 -5.63
C ALA A 353 -7.78 -0.92 -5.15
N ASN A 354 -7.62 -2.22 -4.91
CA ASN A 354 -8.70 -3.12 -4.52
C ASN A 354 -9.16 -2.89 -3.07
N TYR A 355 -8.25 -2.73 -2.11
CA TYR A 355 -8.61 -2.44 -0.71
C TYR A 355 -9.20 -1.04 -0.54
N ASN A 356 -8.68 -0.03 -1.24
CA ASN A 356 -9.28 1.30 -1.28
C ASN A 356 -10.71 1.23 -1.83
N ALA A 357 -10.94 0.52 -2.93
CA ALA A 357 -12.28 0.35 -3.49
C ALA A 357 -13.27 -0.30 -2.50
N LEU A 358 -12.84 -1.35 -1.78
CA LEU A 358 -13.65 -2.00 -0.75
C LEU A 358 -14.03 -1.05 0.39
N LEU A 359 -13.06 -0.32 0.93
CA LEU A 359 -13.31 0.65 2.00
C LEU A 359 -14.24 1.77 1.51
N ARG A 360 -14.05 2.27 0.28
CA ARG A 360 -14.90 3.31 -0.32
C ARG A 360 -16.34 2.84 -0.53
N THR A 361 -16.55 1.58 -0.94
CA THR A 361 -17.90 0.99 -1.04
C THR A 361 -18.58 0.90 0.33
N GLN A 362 -17.87 0.45 1.37
CA GLN A 362 -18.42 0.42 2.74
C GLN A 362 -18.78 1.82 3.24
N LEU A 363 -17.90 2.79 3.00
CA LEU A 363 -18.12 4.17 3.38
C LEU A 363 -19.34 4.78 2.65
N ASP A 364 -19.49 4.54 1.35
CA ASP A 364 -20.65 5.04 0.59
C ASP A 364 -21.97 4.48 1.13
N ASN A 365 -22.00 3.18 1.46
CA ASN A 365 -23.17 2.55 2.07
C ASN A 365 -23.49 3.18 3.43
N TYR A 366 -22.47 3.45 4.25
CA TYR A 366 -22.65 4.14 5.53
C TYR A 366 -23.20 5.57 5.34
N ILE A 367 -22.60 6.36 4.44
CA ILE A 367 -23.01 7.74 4.14
C ILE A 367 -24.45 7.79 3.62
N LEU A 368 -24.83 6.87 2.72
CA LEU A 368 -26.20 6.78 2.21
C LEU A 368 -27.19 6.41 3.32
N GLY A 369 -26.80 5.56 4.28
CA GLY A 369 -27.60 5.24 5.45
C GLY A 369 -27.86 6.43 6.39
N GLN A 370 -26.99 7.45 6.36
CA GLN A 370 -27.18 8.70 7.10
C GLN A 370 -27.99 9.76 6.32
N CYS A 371 -28.33 9.50 5.05
CA CYS A 371 -29.14 10.39 4.23
C CYS A 371 -30.64 10.10 4.41
N PRO A 372 -31.53 11.10 4.22
CA PRO A 372 -32.95 10.85 4.02
C PRO A 372 -33.19 9.85 2.87
N ALA A 373 -34.16 8.94 3.05
CA ALA A 373 -34.36 7.81 2.13
C ALA A 373 -34.71 8.24 0.69
N ASP A 374 -35.46 9.32 0.55
CA ASP A 374 -35.78 9.96 -0.74
C ASP A 374 -34.52 10.47 -1.44
N VAL A 375 -33.64 11.18 -0.72
CA VAL A 375 -32.37 11.67 -1.25
C VAL A 375 -31.44 10.53 -1.64
N ALA A 376 -31.29 9.51 -0.80
CA ALA A 376 -30.46 8.34 -1.08
C ALA A 376 -30.94 7.58 -2.33
N SER A 377 -32.26 7.38 -2.46
CA SER A 377 -32.87 6.72 -3.62
C SER A 377 -32.66 7.51 -4.91
N ASN A 378 -32.83 8.84 -4.89
CA ASN A 378 -32.60 9.69 -6.05
C ASN A 378 -31.14 9.68 -6.49
N LEU A 379 -30.19 9.72 -5.54
CA LEU A 379 -28.75 9.68 -5.84
C LEU A 379 -28.34 8.35 -6.48
N THR A 380 -28.81 7.23 -5.94
CA THR A 380 -28.49 5.89 -6.44
C THR A 380 -29.10 5.60 -7.82
N GLN A 381 -30.27 6.17 -8.13
CA GLN A 381 -30.90 6.04 -9.45
C GLN A 381 -30.27 6.96 -10.51
N SER A 382 -29.94 8.20 -10.12
CA SER A 382 -29.47 9.21 -11.07
C SER A 382 -28.00 9.07 -11.43
N PHE A 383 -27.19 8.55 -10.51
CA PHE A 383 -25.74 8.57 -10.62
C PHE A 383 -25.13 7.22 -10.22
N PRO A 384 -24.43 6.54 -11.15
CA PRO A 384 -23.81 5.25 -10.86
C PRO A 384 -22.63 5.41 -9.90
N SER A 385 -22.30 4.32 -9.21
CA SER A 385 -21.10 4.21 -8.37
C SER A 385 -20.49 2.83 -8.53
N PHE A 386 -19.17 2.72 -8.35
CA PHE A 386 -18.51 1.41 -8.31
C PHE A 386 -18.80 0.68 -7.00
N ASP A 387 -19.19 -0.60 -7.11
CA ASP A 387 -19.37 -1.54 -6.01
C ASP A 387 -18.28 -2.62 -6.06
N ALA A 388 -17.26 -2.45 -5.21
CA ALA A 388 -16.14 -3.37 -5.13
C ALA A 388 -16.51 -4.72 -4.52
N VAL A 389 -17.52 -4.75 -3.65
CA VAL A 389 -17.98 -6.00 -3.03
C VAL A 389 -18.63 -6.86 -4.10
N GLN A 390 -19.54 -6.30 -4.90
CA GLN A 390 -20.14 -6.99 -6.02
C GLN A 390 -19.10 -7.42 -7.06
N PHE A 391 -18.09 -6.58 -7.33
CA PHE A 391 -17.02 -6.86 -8.27
C PHE A 391 -16.20 -8.11 -7.88
N HIS A 392 -15.87 -8.29 -6.59
CA HIS A 392 -15.18 -9.48 -6.09
C HIS A 392 -16.12 -10.64 -5.72
N GLY A 393 -17.42 -10.39 -5.66
CA GLY A 393 -18.46 -11.37 -5.37
C GLY A 393 -18.89 -11.39 -3.89
N GLU A 394 -18.56 -12.45 -3.16
CA GLU A 394 -19.19 -12.74 -1.86
C GLU A 394 -18.48 -12.04 -0.68
N PRO A 395 -19.18 -11.17 0.10
CA PRO A 395 -18.60 -10.30 1.13
C PRO A 395 -17.68 -11.00 2.14
N ARG A 396 -18.01 -12.22 2.55
CA ARG A 396 -17.27 -12.98 3.57
C ARG A 396 -15.94 -13.54 3.09
N THR A 397 -15.80 -13.71 1.78
CA THR A 397 -14.61 -14.32 1.17
C THR A 397 -13.86 -13.37 0.25
N VAL A 398 -14.24 -12.09 0.24
CA VAL A 398 -13.65 -11.06 -0.62
C VAL A 398 -12.14 -11.02 -0.47
N ASP A 399 -11.63 -10.93 0.75
CA ASP A 399 -10.20 -10.75 1.00
C ASP A 399 -9.39 -11.95 0.45
N MET A 400 -9.90 -13.17 0.66
CA MET A 400 -9.29 -14.41 0.14
C MET A 400 -9.38 -14.51 -1.39
N ARG A 401 -10.54 -14.20 -1.99
CA ARG A 401 -10.71 -14.24 -3.44
C ARG A 401 -9.87 -13.19 -4.14
N LEU A 402 -9.79 -12.00 -3.57
CA LEU A 402 -8.97 -10.90 -4.04
C LEU A 402 -7.49 -11.31 -4.10
N ILE A 403 -6.94 -11.81 -2.98
CA ILE A 403 -5.54 -12.26 -2.94
C ILE A 403 -5.27 -13.35 -3.98
N ARG A 404 -6.15 -14.34 -4.12
CA ARG A 404 -6.00 -15.38 -5.16
C ARG A 404 -6.09 -14.82 -6.59
N ALA A 405 -6.92 -13.80 -6.82
CA ALA A 405 -7.01 -13.14 -8.12
C ALA A 405 -5.72 -12.35 -8.44
N LEU A 406 -5.13 -11.66 -7.44
CA LEU A 406 -3.85 -10.98 -7.59
C LEU A 406 -2.71 -11.96 -7.85
N GLU A 407 -2.67 -13.11 -7.16
CA GLU A 407 -1.69 -14.17 -7.40
C GLU A 407 -1.79 -14.79 -8.80
N ALA A 408 -2.97 -14.73 -9.42
CA ALA A 408 -3.21 -15.24 -10.78
C ALA A 408 -2.95 -14.19 -11.88
N ASN A 409 -2.79 -12.91 -11.52
CA ASN A 409 -2.59 -11.83 -12.48
C ASN A 409 -1.17 -11.93 -13.10
N PRO A 410 -1.05 -12.07 -14.44
CA PRO A 410 0.23 -12.26 -15.10
C PRO A 410 1.23 -11.10 -14.94
N GLN A 411 0.77 -9.87 -14.69
CA GLN A 411 1.64 -8.70 -14.56
C GLN A 411 2.40 -8.68 -13.23
N ILE A 412 1.79 -9.20 -12.16
CA ILE A 412 2.32 -9.13 -10.79
C ILE A 412 2.56 -10.51 -10.19
N LYS A 413 2.37 -11.58 -10.97
CA LYS A 413 2.49 -12.96 -10.51
C LYS A 413 3.84 -13.24 -9.85
N ASP A 414 4.92 -12.76 -10.44
CA ASP A 414 6.27 -13.04 -9.95
C ASP A 414 6.50 -12.34 -8.59
N GLU A 415 6.07 -11.08 -8.45
CA GLU A 415 6.12 -10.37 -7.17
C GLU A 415 5.19 -10.99 -6.12
N ALA A 416 3.96 -11.37 -6.50
CA ALA A 416 2.99 -11.99 -5.60
C ALA A 416 3.47 -13.35 -5.05
N ASN A 417 4.31 -14.06 -5.82
CA ASN A 417 4.90 -15.33 -5.40
C ASN A 417 6.22 -15.18 -4.63
N GLU A 418 6.77 -13.96 -4.44
CA GLU A 418 7.91 -13.76 -3.54
C GLU A 418 7.54 -14.20 -2.10
N PRO A 419 8.44 -14.87 -1.34
CA PRO A 419 8.12 -15.39 0.00
C PRO A 419 7.58 -14.34 0.99
N ASN A 420 8.16 -13.14 1.01
CA ASN A 420 7.70 -12.04 1.86
C ASN A 420 6.29 -11.57 1.48
N LYS A 421 6.01 -11.45 0.18
CA LYS A 421 4.69 -11.03 -0.33
C LYS A 421 3.65 -12.10 -0.10
N ALA A 422 3.97 -13.37 -0.33
CA ALA A 422 3.08 -14.50 -0.03
C ALA A 422 2.74 -14.58 1.47
N LEU A 423 3.71 -14.30 2.36
CA LEU A 423 3.49 -14.21 3.79
C LEU A 423 2.58 -13.03 4.16
N GLN A 424 2.84 -11.84 3.63
CA GLN A 424 1.99 -10.64 3.81
C GLN A 424 0.56 -10.89 3.30
N ALA A 425 0.42 -11.49 2.11
CA ALA A 425 -0.85 -11.88 1.52
C ALA A 425 -1.63 -12.84 2.43
N SER A 426 -0.96 -13.82 3.05
CA SER A 426 -1.59 -14.76 3.99
C SER A 426 -2.04 -14.10 5.30
N LEU A 427 -1.31 -13.09 5.77
CA LEU A 427 -1.72 -12.28 6.91
C LEU A 427 -3.01 -11.52 6.56
N ILE A 428 -3.04 -10.88 5.39
CA ILE A 428 -4.18 -10.07 4.91
C ILE A 428 -5.41 -10.95 4.64
N SER A 429 -5.28 -12.09 3.98
CA SER A 429 -6.39 -13.01 3.67
C SER A 429 -6.91 -13.81 4.86
N LYS A 430 -6.28 -13.68 6.05
CA LYS A 430 -6.57 -14.46 7.26
C LYS A 430 -6.28 -15.96 7.10
N GLU A 431 -5.44 -16.34 6.14
CA GLU A 431 -5.00 -17.73 5.88
C GLU A 431 -3.60 -18.04 6.45
N ILE A 432 -3.09 -17.21 7.38
CA ILE A 432 -1.74 -17.37 7.96
C ILE A 432 -1.49 -18.77 8.53
N GLY A 433 -2.49 -19.39 9.19
CA GLY A 433 -2.35 -20.74 9.71
C GLY A 433 -2.02 -21.77 8.63
N GLN A 434 -2.70 -21.68 7.48
CA GLN A 434 -2.47 -22.53 6.31
C GLN A 434 -1.10 -22.26 5.68
N HIS A 435 -0.70 -21.00 5.58
CA HIS A 435 0.62 -20.62 5.07
C HIS A 435 1.76 -21.17 5.94
N LEU A 436 1.67 -21.01 7.28
CA LEU A 436 2.64 -21.55 8.23
C LEU A 436 2.72 -23.08 8.19
N TYR A 437 1.58 -23.75 7.99
CA TYR A 437 1.54 -25.19 7.79
C TYR A 437 2.30 -25.62 6.52
N GLN A 438 2.05 -24.96 5.39
CA GLN A 438 2.71 -25.24 4.12
C GLN A 438 4.21 -24.92 4.18
N GLN A 439 4.61 -23.83 4.83
CA GLN A 439 6.01 -23.48 5.07
C GLN A 439 6.73 -24.57 5.88
N GLY A 440 6.09 -25.12 6.92
CA GLY A 440 6.62 -26.24 7.70
C GLY A 440 6.78 -27.53 6.88
N LEU A 441 5.90 -27.78 5.91
CA LEU A 441 6.04 -28.89 4.97
C LEU A 441 7.24 -28.68 4.04
N ILE A 442 7.43 -27.48 3.50
CA ILE A 442 8.55 -27.15 2.61
C ILE A 442 9.89 -27.38 3.33
N ILE A 443 10.04 -26.89 4.57
CA ILE A 443 11.25 -27.12 5.38
C ILE A 443 11.50 -28.62 5.57
N SER A 444 10.46 -29.39 5.92
CA SER A 444 10.59 -30.85 6.11
C SER A 444 10.94 -31.60 4.81
N SER A 445 10.48 -31.10 3.66
CA SER A 445 10.72 -31.69 2.34
C SER A 445 12.13 -31.44 1.83
N GLY A 446 12.71 -30.27 2.15
CA GLY A 446 14.07 -29.90 1.80
C GLY A 446 15.14 -30.52 2.71
N ALA A 447 14.74 -31.11 3.85
CA ALA A 447 15.66 -31.71 4.81
C ALA A 447 16.14 -33.11 4.38
N ASN A 448 17.40 -33.42 4.69
CA ASN A 448 18.03 -34.71 4.41
C ASN A 448 17.22 -35.87 5.02
N GLN A 449 16.74 -36.79 4.19
CA GLN A 449 15.84 -37.86 4.62
C GLN A 449 16.47 -38.82 5.63
N ASN A 450 17.80 -38.91 5.64
CA ASN A 450 18.55 -39.88 6.43
C ASN A 450 19.03 -39.32 7.78
N GLU A 451 19.05 -37.99 7.97
CA GLU A 451 19.63 -37.33 9.15
C GLU A 451 18.61 -36.48 9.92
N SER A 452 17.57 -35.98 9.23
CA SER A 452 16.59 -35.07 9.82
C SER A 452 15.47 -35.80 10.56
N THR A 453 15.22 -35.40 11.81
CA THR A 453 14.09 -35.86 12.64
C THR A 453 12.82 -35.01 12.50
N LEU A 454 12.81 -34.02 11.59
CA LEU A 454 11.65 -33.17 11.32
C LEU A 454 10.39 -33.98 10.98
N TYR A 455 9.24 -33.52 11.47
CA TYR A 455 7.97 -34.16 11.20
C TYR A 455 7.62 -34.05 9.72
N ARG A 456 7.42 -35.19 9.05
CA ARG A 456 7.18 -35.24 7.61
C ARG A 456 5.77 -35.78 7.37
N SER A 457 4.81 -34.88 7.16
CA SER A 457 3.50 -35.26 6.66
C SER A 457 3.57 -35.54 5.16
N LYS A 458 2.91 -36.60 4.70
CA LYS A 458 2.69 -36.86 3.27
C LYS A 458 1.26 -36.43 2.93
N PRO A 459 1.00 -35.15 2.61
CA PRO A 459 -0.31 -34.77 2.12
C PRO A 459 -0.51 -35.44 0.75
N SER A 460 -1.56 -36.24 0.64
CA SER A 460 -2.01 -36.77 -0.64
C SER A 460 -2.51 -35.60 -1.49
N LYS A 461 -1.70 -35.17 -2.48
CA LYS A 461 -2.04 -34.22 -3.57
C LYS A 461 -1.91 -32.70 -3.32
N LEU A 462 -1.00 -32.22 -2.48
CA LEU A 462 -0.66 -30.77 -2.49
C LEU A 462 0.56 -30.51 -3.39
N GLU A 463 0.32 -30.07 -4.62
CA GLU A 463 1.32 -29.35 -5.42
C GLU A 463 1.45 -27.93 -4.83
N VAL A 464 2.43 -27.73 -3.97
CA VAL A 464 2.72 -26.42 -3.36
C VAL A 464 3.70 -25.68 -4.25
N ASN A 465 3.35 -24.46 -4.68
CA ASN A 465 4.32 -23.58 -5.34
C ASN A 465 5.45 -23.24 -4.36
N LYS A 466 6.64 -23.80 -4.58
CA LYS A 466 7.80 -23.65 -3.68
C LYS A 466 8.33 -22.22 -3.62
N GLU A 467 8.09 -21.42 -4.66
CA GLU A 467 8.58 -20.03 -4.75
C GLU A 467 7.98 -19.14 -3.67
N ARG A 468 6.76 -19.47 -3.20
CA ARG A 468 6.02 -18.73 -2.17
C ARG A 468 6.56 -18.87 -0.75
N PHE A 469 7.57 -19.71 -0.54
CA PHE A 469 8.03 -20.12 0.78
C PHE A 469 9.52 -19.91 0.92
N PHE A 470 9.95 -19.57 2.13
CA PHE A 470 11.36 -19.47 2.44
C PHE A 470 12.02 -20.85 2.39
N GLN A 471 13.17 -20.92 1.75
CA GLN A 471 13.97 -22.14 1.70
C GLN A 471 14.77 -22.32 3.01
N SER A 472 15.20 -23.55 3.30
CA SER A 472 15.98 -23.84 4.51
C SER A 472 17.33 -23.09 4.58
N THR A 473 17.82 -22.59 3.44
CA THR A 473 19.03 -21.77 3.31
C THR A 473 18.77 -20.28 3.57
N GLN A 474 17.52 -19.82 3.53
CA GLN A 474 17.14 -18.42 3.70
C GLN A 474 16.88 -18.12 5.19
N HIS A 475 17.96 -18.04 5.96
CA HIS A 475 17.90 -17.93 7.42
C HIS A 475 17.13 -16.70 7.93
N TYR A 476 17.22 -15.56 7.25
CA TYR A 476 16.46 -14.35 7.58
C TYR A 476 14.93 -14.59 7.54
N GLY A 477 14.46 -15.34 6.53
CA GLY A 477 13.05 -15.66 6.37
C GLY A 477 12.55 -16.65 7.41
N LEU A 478 13.40 -17.63 7.77
CA LEU A 478 13.11 -18.56 8.86
C LEU A 478 12.95 -17.83 10.20
N ARG A 479 13.77 -16.80 10.48
CA ARG A 479 13.61 -15.94 11.67
C ARG A 479 12.21 -15.29 11.66
N ILE A 480 11.85 -14.60 10.58
CA ILE A 480 10.58 -13.86 10.47
C ILE A 480 9.40 -14.82 10.69
N VAL A 481 9.38 -15.95 9.98
CA VAL A 481 8.29 -16.92 10.08
C VAL A 481 8.21 -17.56 11.48
N ALA A 482 9.33 -17.92 12.09
CA ALA A 482 9.34 -18.50 13.44
C ALA A 482 8.79 -17.52 14.47
N HIS A 483 9.19 -16.24 14.41
CA HIS A 483 8.69 -15.21 15.31
C HIS A 483 7.20 -14.90 15.09
N ILE A 484 6.73 -14.83 13.84
CA ILE A 484 5.30 -14.68 13.54
C ILE A 484 4.49 -15.87 14.08
N TYR A 485 4.99 -17.10 13.89
CA TYR A 485 4.38 -18.29 14.47
C TYR A 485 4.29 -18.17 16.00
N LEU A 486 5.38 -17.83 16.68
CA LEU A 486 5.40 -17.67 18.14
C LEU A 486 4.42 -16.59 18.60
N LEU A 487 4.43 -15.41 17.98
CA LEU A 487 3.52 -14.30 18.32
C LEU A 487 2.05 -14.72 18.23
N ILE A 488 1.66 -15.40 17.15
CA ILE A 488 0.27 -15.88 16.97
C ILE A 488 -0.09 -16.90 18.05
N ASN A 489 0.76 -17.89 18.32
CA ASN A 489 0.45 -18.92 19.33
C ASN A 489 0.43 -18.36 20.76
N LEU A 490 1.32 -17.41 21.08
CA LEU A 490 1.33 -16.76 22.40
C LEU A 490 0.04 -15.94 22.60
N MET A 491 -0.40 -15.21 21.57
CA MET A 491 -1.67 -14.47 21.62
C MET A 491 -2.88 -15.42 21.71
N ASP A 492 -2.90 -16.51 20.95
CA ASP A 492 -3.95 -17.53 21.02
C ASP A 492 -4.02 -18.16 22.42
N LYS A 493 -2.85 -18.46 23.02
CA LYS A 493 -2.77 -19.01 24.38
C LYS A 493 -3.32 -18.04 25.42
N LEU A 494 -3.06 -16.73 25.28
CA LEU A 494 -3.56 -15.72 26.21
C LEU A 494 -5.07 -15.47 26.10
N ASN A 495 -5.66 -15.75 24.93
CA ASN A 495 -7.11 -15.63 24.72
C ASN A 495 -7.87 -16.94 25.03
N SER A 496 -7.19 -18.08 24.95
CA SER A 496 -7.73 -19.37 25.35
C SER A 496 -7.73 -19.52 26.88
N LYS A 497 -8.79 -20.08 27.45
CA LYS A 497 -8.82 -20.49 28.86
C LYS A 497 -8.05 -21.78 29.14
N ASP A 498 -7.55 -22.45 28.10
CA ASP A 498 -6.75 -23.67 28.20
C ASP A 498 -5.24 -23.35 28.24
N ASP A 499 -4.54 -23.90 29.24
CA ASP A 499 -3.10 -23.76 29.48
C ASP A 499 -2.20 -24.38 28.37
N SER A 500 -2.79 -24.98 27.34
CA SER A 500 -2.03 -25.64 26.28
C SER A 500 -1.52 -24.62 25.25
N LEU A 501 -0.26 -24.76 24.82
CA LEU A 501 0.37 -24.03 23.69
C LEU A 501 -0.25 -24.39 22.32
N ALA A 502 -1.50 -24.86 22.30
CA ALA A 502 -2.19 -25.25 21.10
C ALA A 502 -3.01 -24.05 20.57
N PRO A 503 -2.80 -23.61 19.32
CA PRO A 503 -3.79 -22.78 18.66
C PRO A 503 -5.09 -23.60 18.61
N ALA A 504 -6.16 -23.08 19.19
CA ALA A 504 -7.41 -23.82 19.44
C ALA A 504 -8.09 -24.37 18.17
N PHE A 505 -7.61 -23.97 16.98
CA PHE A 505 -8.29 -24.17 15.71
C PHE A 505 -7.56 -25.06 14.68
N SER A 506 -6.36 -25.58 14.97
CA SER A 506 -5.62 -26.42 13.99
C SER A 506 -5.51 -27.90 14.38
N PRO A 507 -5.73 -28.84 13.43
CA PRO A 507 -5.56 -30.28 13.66
C PRO A 507 -4.17 -30.61 14.24
N PRO A 508 -4.04 -31.66 15.07
CA PRO A 508 -2.76 -32.02 15.69
C PRO A 508 -1.64 -32.28 14.68
N GLU A 509 -1.95 -32.79 13.48
CA GLU A 509 -0.98 -32.99 12.40
C GLU A 509 -0.49 -31.67 11.80
N MET A 510 -1.39 -30.68 11.68
CA MET A 510 -1.06 -29.34 11.21
C MET A 510 -0.10 -28.64 12.18
N ARG A 511 -0.34 -28.80 13.49
CA ARG A 511 0.53 -28.28 14.55
C ARG A 511 1.93 -28.88 14.51
N ARG A 512 2.06 -30.19 14.32
CA ARG A 512 3.38 -30.85 14.20
C ARG A 512 4.17 -30.35 13.00
N SER A 513 3.51 -30.10 11.87
CA SER A 513 4.18 -29.51 10.70
C SER A 513 4.63 -28.07 10.98
N GLN A 514 3.80 -27.26 11.65
CA GLN A 514 4.17 -25.90 12.03
C GLN A 514 5.34 -25.87 13.04
N GLN A 515 5.48 -26.86 13.92
CA GLN A 515 6.64 -26.98 14.81
C GLN A 515 7.98 -27.16 14.06
N ASN A 516 7.95 -27.62 12.81
CA ASN A 516 9.15 -27.66 11.97
C ASN A 516 9.72 -26.26 11.71
N LEU A 517 8.93 -25.18 11.85
CA LEU A 517 9.39 -23.80 11.72
C LEU A 517 10.39 -23.47 12.84
N ILE A 518 10.01 -23.77 14.09
CA ILE A 518 10.89 -23.59 15.26
C ILE A 518 12.09 -24.50 15.15
N ALA A 519 11.90 -25.78 14.80
CA ALA A 519 13.01 -26.71 14.63
C ALA A 519 14.01 -26.28 13.54
N GLY A 520 13.51 -25.73 12.43
CA GLY A 520 14.32 -25.15 11.36
C GLY A 520 15.11 -23.93 11.83
N TYR A 521 14.48 -23.05 12.60
CA TYR A 521 15.15 -21.88 13.18
C TYR A 521 16.17 -22.25 14.26
N ALA A 522 15.87 -23.21 15.13
CA ALA A 522 16.79 -23.74 16.13
C ALA A 522 18.02 -24.40 15.47
N ASN A 523 17.84 -25.09 14.34
CA ASN A 523 18.98 -25.61 13.58
C ASN A 523 19.83 -24.48 12.98
N TYR A 524 19.21 -23.38 12.54
CA TYR A 524 19.97 -22.19 12.13
C TYR A 524 20.75 -21.58 13.29
N LEU A 525 20.13 -21.39 14.47
CA LEU A 525 20.81 -20.89 15.67
C LEU A 525 22.02 -21.76 16.05
N ARG A 526 21.86 -23.08 15.97
CA ARG A 526 22.96 -24.04 16.18
C ARG A 526 24.10 -23.86 15.17
N LEU A 527 23.78 -23.69 13.89
CA LEU A 527 24.79 -23.51 12.83
C LEU A 527 25.49 -22.15 12.91
N ALA A 528 24.81 -21.12 13.44
CA ALA A 528 25.36 -19.80 13.68
C ALA A 528 26.05 -19.66 15.05
N GLU A 529 26.22 -20.75 15.79
CA GLU A 529 26.86 -20.82 17.12
C GLU A 529 26.09 -20.16 18.29
N PHE A 530 24.86 -19.69 18.09
CA PHE A 530 23.96 -19.11 19.10
C PHE A 530 23.22 -20.19 19.92
N HIS A 531 23.97 -21.10 20.53
CA HIS A 531 23.43 -22.24 21.29
C HIS A 531 22.66 -21.80 22.55
N GLU A 532 23.04 -20.66 23.14
CA GLU A 532 22.45 -20.12 24.37
C GLU A 532 21.00 -19.64 24.18
N LEU A 533 20.63 -19.27 22.95
CA LEU A 533 19.28 -18.81 22.63
C LEU A 533 18.30 -19.95 22.39
N ILE A 534 18.78 -21.15 22.05
CA ILE A 534 17.94 -22.30 21.68
C ILE A 534 16.90 -22.65 22.76
N PRO A 535 17.20 -22.66 24.08
CA PRO A 535 16.21 -22.99 25.12
C PRO A 535 14.98 -22.09 25.17
N LEU A 536 15.05 -20.87 24.64
CA LEU A 536 13.93 -19.92 24.57
C LEU A 536 12.86 -20.37 23.55
N TYR A 537 13.29 -21.00 22.45
CA TYR A 537 12.48 -21.38 21.30
C TYR A 537 12.04 -22.85 21.37
#